data_AF-M4B2K1-F1
#
_entry.id   AF-M4B2K1-F1
#
_cell.length_a   1.000
_cell.length_b   1.000
_cell.length_c   1.000
_cell.angle_alpha   90.00
_cell.angle_beta   90.00
_cell.angle_gamma   90.00
#
_symmetry.space_group_name_H-M   'P 1'
#
loop_
_entity.id
_entity.type
_entity.pdbx_description
1 polymer ?
#
loop_
_entity_poly.entity_id
_entity_poly.type
_entity_poly.pdbx_seq_one_letter_code
_entity_poly.pdbx_strand_id
1 'polypeptide(L)'
;MAGVETLLSGGTRFEIAAVRVHDRKAVKRPRRKPRFLSDQLSLGDDQPVNNSRSFADVKGSFDEVDDAAGTHDGMTDSDTSTFAGSSNGDSTKVFEEDILSLNFGIRELEPLPVALTDLTNLPLNTCLFEFSGHTYVHREVLELLVEKGVIAPKHSRRKGSAIPLKDYSLHKGVDALEHILTTKQKITELTAANAALKEQIRNKLLHSQQRIAREHQRTMLEERVRLARARVAVKRHTMERLRAVMEDERRTFETDIHIAKALVSTMQMTMRYKEERQNILERRCEVLRAAHKIRSRQAMLVQQLGTVYPIDYVGAGEYSIRGIRIANSDLTGGGRADEEMISTALGYIAHLVFMLSKYLRVNLRYRVVPYSSRSFLKDEINDPHGEYPLYKRGVEKDRHEKAIRFLRKDVEQVRSVDCDVDV
;
A
#
# COMPACT_ATOMS: atom_id res chain seq x y z
N MET A 1 -31.89 56.36 14.41
CA MET A 1 -32.56 57.39 15.23
C MET A 1 -31.49 58.31 15.80
N ALA A 2 -31.01 59.23 14.98
CA ALA A 2 -30.20 60.40 15.34
C ALA A 2 -30.37 61.38 14.17
N GLY A 3 -30.68 62.65 14.45
CA GLY A 3 -30.83 63.69 13.41
C GLY A 3 -32.26 64.10 13.08
N VAL A 4 -33.11 64.34 14.09
CA VAL A 4 -34.27 65.22 13.93
C VAL A 4 -34.16 66.26 15.04
N GLU A 5 -33.24 67.22 14.86
CA GLU A 5 -33.27 68.44 15.65
C GLU A 5 -34.23 69.43 14.98
N THR A 6 -35.33 69.63 15.67
CA THR A 6 -36.28 70.72 15.51
C THR A 6 -35.57 72.07 15.60
N LEU A 7 -35.44 72.77 14.48
CA LEU A 7 -35.17 74.22 14.48
C LEU A 7 -36.44 74.98 14.09
N LEU A 8 -36.97 75.65 15.11
CA LEU A 8 -38.02 76.66 15.06
C LEU A 8 -37.62 77.82 14.15
N SER A 9 -37.97 77.75 12.87
CA SER A 9 -38.10 78.88 11.94
C SER A 9 -38.48 78.33 10.56
N GLY A 10 -39.76 78.40 10.21
CA GLY A 10 -40.33 77.85 8.98
C GLY A 10 -39.85 78.54 7.70
N GLY A 11 -38.68 78.14 7.21
CA GLY A 11 -38.24 78.33 5.84
C GLY A 11 -37.81 76.98 5.27
N THR A 12 -38.37 76.59 4.13
CA THR A 12 -37.87 75.46 3.35
C THR A 12 -36.42 75.76 2.97
N ARG A 13 -35.50 74.94 3.45
CA ARG A 13 -34.07 74.98 3.09
C ARG A 13 -33.78 73.75 2.24
N PHE A 14 -32.94 73.92 1.22
CA PHE A 14 -32.43 72.80 0.45
C PHE A 14 -30.91 72.82 0.51
N GLU A 15 -30.35 71.63 0.68
CA GLU A 15 -28.93 71.38 0.82
C GLU A 15 -28.43 70.77 -0.49
N ILE A 16 -27.40 71.36 -1.08
CA ILE A 16 -26.72 70.80 -2.25
C ILE A 16 -25.35 70.32 -1.75
N ALA A 17 -25.22 69.01 -1.59
CA ALA A 17 -23.98 68.35 -1.24
C ALA A 17 -23.39 67.65 -2.48
N ALA A 18 -22.16 68.02 -2.83
CA ALA A 18 -21.37 67.35 -3.85
C ALA A 18 -20.34 66.45 -3.17
N VAL A 19 -20.58 65.14 -3.22
CA VAL A 19 -19.78 64.14 -2.52
C VAL A 19 -19.01 63.30 -3.54
N ARG A 20 -17.71 63.11 -3.31
CA ARG A 20 -16.89 62.19 -4.09
C ARG A 20 -16.74 60.88 -3.33
N VAL A 21 -17.31 59.83 -3.88
CA VAL A 21 -17.31 58.48 -3.28
C VAL A 21 -16.14 57.70 -3.84
N HIS A 22 -15.23 57.25 -2.97
CA HIS A 22 -14.08 56.42 -3.35
C HIS A 22 -14.27 54.97 -2.89
N ASP A 23 -14.44 54.04 -3.84
CA ASP A 23 -14.46 52.60 -3.57
C ASP A 23 -13.07 51.99 -3.74
N ARG A 24 -12.58 51.23 -2.75
CA ARG A 24 -11.19 50.74 -2.67
C ARG A 24 -10.87 49.54 -3.57
N LYS A 25 -11.77 49.19 -4.52
CA LYS A 25 -11.56 48.11 -5.50
C LYS A 25 -11.10 48.61 -6.87
N ALA A 26 -10.09 49.46 -6.91
CA ALA A 26 -9.20 49.57 -8.05
C ALA A 26 -7.88 50.18 -7.59
N VAL A 27 -6.78 49.79 -8.25
CA VAL A 27 -5.42 50.32 -8.11
C VAL A 27 -4.52 49.60 -7.09
N LYS A 28 -4.15 48.37 -7.43
CA LYS A 28 -2.71 48.01 -7.56
C LYS A 28 -2.44 47.64 -9.02
N ARG A 29 -2.07 48.61 -9.86
CA ARG A 29 -1.13 48.37 -10.98
C ARG A 29 -0.33 49.63 -11.29
N PRO A 30 0.95 49.50 -11.64
CA PRO A 30 1.90 50.60 -11.65
C PRO A 30 1.81 51.44 -12.94
N ARG A 31 2.24 52.68 -12.79
CA ARG A 31 2.37 53.73 -13.80
C ARG A 31 3.02 53.27 -15.11
N ARG A 32 2.38 53.55 -16.23
CA ARG A 32 3.04 53.93 -17.50
C ARG A 32 2.29 55.11 -18.13
N LYS A 33 3.07 56.10 -18.59
CA LYS A 33 2.67 57.40 -19.15
C LYS A 33 1.91 57.25 -20.49
N PRO A 34 1.10 58.27 -20.89
CA PRO A 34 0.14 58.16 -21.97
C PRO A 34 0.74 58.49 -23.33
N ARG A 35 0.16 57.94 -24.39
CA ARG A 35 0.14 58.54 -25.72
C ARG A 35 -1.31 58.59 -26.19
N PHE A 36 -1.69 59.80 -26.61
CA PHE A 36 -2.96 60.18 -27.20
C PHE A 36 -3.30 59.37 -28.46
N LEU A 37 -4.59 59.36 -28.79
CA LEU A 37 -5.27 59.59 -30.08
C LEU A 37 -6.72 59.09 -29.89
N SER A 38 -7.72 59.98 -29.73
CA SER A 38 -8.72 60.32 -30.77
C SER A 38 -9.21 59.07 -31.52
N ASP A 39 -10.49 58.68 -31.48
CA ASP A 39 -11.63 59.46 -31.93
C ASP A 39 -12.94 58.67 -31.71
N GLN A 40 -14.04 59.42 -31.59
CA GLN A 40 -15.42 59.11 -32.02
C GLN A 40 -16.24 57.91 -31.47
N LEU A 41 -17.41 58.30 -30.96
CA LEU A 41 -18.60 57.51 -30.64
C LEU A 41 -19.49 57.29 -31.87
N SER A 42 -20.08 56.10 -32.00
CA SER A 42 -21.37 55.81 -32.69
C SER A 42 -21.72 54.33 -32.47
N LEU A 43 -22.94 53.79 -32.38
CA LEU A 43 -24.33 54.24 -32.22
C LEU A 43 -25.16 52.91 -32.19
N GLY A 44 -26.22 52.79 -31.39
CA GLY A 44 -27.33 51.81 -31.50
C GLY A 44 -27.13 50.46 -30.79
N ASP A 45 -27.85 50.15 -29.71
CA ASP A 45 -29.20 49.53 -29.63
C ASP A 45 -29.23 48.09 -30.22
N ASP A 46 -29.69 47.00 -29.59
CA ASP A 46 -30.84 46.83 -28.70
C ASP A 46 -30.80 45.44 -27.99
N GLN A 47 -31.30 45.39 -26.74
CA GLN A 47 -32.06 44.29 -26.10
C GLN A 47 -31.41 43.02 -25.46
N PRO A 48 -32.12 42.35 -24.51
CA PRO A 48 -31.66 42.11 -23.14
C PRO A 48 -31.16 40.68 -22.85
N VAL A 49 -30.21 40.57 -21.90
CA VAL A 49 -29.75 39.27 -21.37
C VAL A 49 -30.77 38.72 -20.37
N ASN A 50 -31.52 37.70 -20.82
CA ASN A 50 -32.41 36.91 -19.98
C ASN A 50 -31.60 35.79 -19.28
N ASN A 51 -31.44 35.91 -17.96
CA ASN A 51 -30.82 34.88 -17.12
C ASN A 51 -31.84 33.80 -16.76
N SER A 52 -31.69 32.61 -17.34
CA SER A 52 -32.35 31.40 -16.84
C SER A 52 -31.60 30.16 -17.35
N ARG A 53 -30.84 29.49 -16.47
CA ARG A 53 -30.64 28.05 -16.59
C ARG A 53 -30.64 27.37 -15.21
N SER A 54 -31.68 26.56 -15.05
CA SER A 54 -31.90 25.55 -14.03
C SER A 54 -31.17 24.26 -14.37
N PHE A 55 -30.90 23.49 -13.32
CA PHE A 55 -30.48 22.10 -13.23
C PHE A 55 -31.11 21.14 -14.26
N ALA A 56 -30.30 20.23 -14.83
CA ALA A 56 -30.37 18.77 -14.59
C ALA A 56 -29.47 17.98 -15.55
N ASP A 57 -28.82 16.96 -14.99
CA ASP A 57 -28.44 15.66 -15.57
C ASP A 57 -27.63 15.56 -16.86
N VAL A 58 -26.37 15.11 -16.72
CA VAL A 58 -25.86 13.97 -17.50
C VAL A 58 -24.97 13.10 -16.61
N LYS A 59 -25.36 11.83 -16.45
CA LYS A 59 -24.58 10.72 -15.92
C LYS A 59 -24.14 9.84 -17.09
N GLY A 60 -22.92 9.29 -17.02
CA GLY A 60 -22.37 8.26 -17.91
C GLY A 60 -20.95 8.65 -18.34
N SER A 61 -19.83 8.15 -17.78
CA SER A 61 -19.34 6.79 -17.49
C SER A 61 -18.22 6.42 -18.49
N PHE A 62 -17.12 5.87 -17.94
CA PHE A 62 -16.00 5.13 -18.58
C PHE A 62 -14.97 5.97 -19.36
N ASP A 63 -13.64 5.78 -19.28
CA ASP A 63 -12.72 4.80 -18.64
C ASP A 63 -11.33 5.51 -18.54
N GLU A 64 -10.54 5.30 -17.48
CA GLU A 64 -9.26 4.51 -17.46
C GLU A 64 -8.21 5.00 -18.51
N VAL A 65 -6.96 5.39 -18.19
CA VAL A 65 -5.84 4.61 -17.64
C VAL A 65 -4.61 5.55 -17.43
N ASP A 66 -3.78 5.27 -16.41
CA ASP A 66 -2.34 5.56 -16.17
C ASP A 66 -1.81 7.03 -16.30
N ASP A 67 -0.77 7.49 -15.60
CA ASP A 67 0.39 6.80 -15.07
C ASP A 67 1.11 7.62 -13.98
N ALA A 68 2.10 6.98 -13.36
CA ALA A 68 2.75 7.26 -12.10
C ALA A 68 3.65 8.51 -11.95
N ALA A 69 3.89 8.78 -10.65
CA ALA A 69 5.17 9.17 -10.03
C ALA A 69 5.53 10.66 -9.88
N GLY A 70 5.83 11.05 -8.62
CA GLY A 70 6.99 11.89 -8.37
C GLY A 70 6.88 13.00 -7.32
N THR A 71 6.96 12.59 -6.05
CA THR A 71 7.90 13.12 -5.03
C THR A 71 7.70 14.46 -4.28
N HIS A 72 8.22 14.41 -3.04
CA HIS A 72 8.43 15.41 -1.97
C HIS A 72 7.24 15.68 -1.04
N ASP A 73 7.17 15.10 0.18
CA ASP A 73 8.06 15.14 1.35
C ASP A 73 8.09 16.52 2.04
N GLY A 74 7.85 16.56 3.36
CA GLY A 74 7.90 17.80 4.15
C GLY A 74 7.02 17.82 5.40
N MET A 75 7.50 17.16 6.45
CA MET A 75 7.07 17.15 7.86
C MET A 75 7.26 18.51 8.58
N THR A 76 6.67 18.63 9.78
CA THR A 76 6.99 19.55 10.93
C THR A 76 6.44 20.97 10.85
N ASP A 77 6.13 21.70 11.92
CA ASP A 77 5.79 21.50 13.34
C ASP A 77 5.35 22.92 13.80
N SER A 78 4.21 23.06 14.46
CA SER A 78 4.05 23.55 15.85
C SER A 78 4.82 24.83 16.26
N ASP A 79 4.10 25.68 17.02
CA ASP A 79 4.54 26.77 17.92
C ASP A 79 4.17 28.20 17.45
N THR A 80 3.58 29.11 18.23
CA THR A 80 3.01 29.14 19.58
C THR A 80 2.04 30.34 19.64
N SER A 81 1.07 30.24 20.53
CA SER A 81 0.04 31.23 20.93
C SER A 81 0.53 32.64 21.31
N THR A 82 -0.32 33.66 21.11
CA THR A 82 -0.60 34.67 22.16
C THR A 82 -1.99 35.29 21.98
N PHE A 83 -2.68 35.44 23.12
CA PHE A 83 -4.07 35.89 23.30
C PHE A 83 -4.14 37.43 23.46
N ALA A 84 -5.11 38.08 22.80
CA ALA A 84 -5.83 39.32 23.20
C ALA A 84 -6.72 39.69 21.99
N GLY A 85 -8.03 39.74 22.05
CA GLY A 85 -8.85 40.53 22.96
C GLY A 85 -9.48 41.68 22.16
N SER A 86 -10.82 41.66 22.06
CA SER A 86 -11.71 42.79 21.69
C SER A 86 -12.24 42.90 20.25
N SER A 87 -13.56 42.74 20.16
CA SER A 87 -14.56 43.49 19.38
C SER A 87 -14.17 44.14 18.03
N ASN A 88 -14.87 43.78 16.96
CA ASN A 88 -15.91 44.62 16.35
C ASN A 88 -16.33 44.11 14.96
N GLY A 89 -17.61 44.31 14.67
CA GLY A 89 -18.27 43.90 13.44
C GLY A 89 -17.64 44.49 12.17
N ASP A 90 -17.56 43.63 11.17
CA ASP A 90 -17.18 43.93 9.80
C ASP A 90 -18.23 44.88 9.20
N SER A 91 -17.89 46.17 9.17
CA SER A 91 -18.60 47.18 8.39
C SER A 91 -17.60 47.76 7.40
N THR A 92 -17.83 47.45 6.12
CA THR A 92 -17.13 48.00 4.97
C THR A 92 -17.19 49.54 5.01
N LYS A 93 -16.10 50.20 5.40
CA LYS A 93 -16.00 51.66 5.40
C LYS A 93 -15.88 52.17 3.96
N VAL A 94 -17.00 52.62 3.41
CA VAL A 94 -17.06 53.53 2.26
C VAL A 94 -16.58 54.90 2.77
N PHE A 95 -15.60 55.50 2.10
CA PHE A 95 -15.16 56.86 2.40
C PHE A 95 -15.88 57.81 1.44
N GLU A 96 -16.74 58.65 2.01
CA GLU A 96 -17.40 59.78 1.36
C GLU A 96 -16.59 61.04 1.70
N GLU A 97 -16.02 61.70 0.70
CA GLU A 97 -15.34 62.99 0.86
C GLU A 97 -16.29 64.10 0.40
N ASP A 98 -16.78 64.91 1.35
CA ASP A 98 -17.60 66.10 1.07
C ASP A 98 -16.72 67.17 0.42
N ILE A 99 -16.93 67.42 -0.87
CA ILE A 99 -16.14 68.42 -1.62
C ILE A 99 -16.77 69.80 -1.46
N LEU A 100 -18.10 69.87 -1.39
CA LEU A 100 -18.81 71.14 -1.30
C LEU A 100 -20.20 70.92 -0.68
N SER A 101 -20.50 71.66 0.40
CA SER A 101 -21.84 71.74 0.98
C SER A 101 -22.29 73.20 0.97
N LEU A 102 -23.40 73.47 0.27
CA LEU A 102 -24.01 74.79 0.23
C LEU A 102 -25.45 74.69 0.73
N ASN A 103 -25.81 75.56 1.67
CA ASN A 103 -27.12 75.62 2.30
C ASN A 103 -27.83 76.90 1.90
N PHE A 104 -29.01 76.78 1.27
CA PHE A 104 -29.80 77.93 0.83
C PHE A 104 -31.21 77.89 1.42
N GLY A 105 -31.67 79.02 1.96
CA GLY A 105 -33.08 79.21 2.31
C GLY A 105 -33.90 79.73 1.14
N ILE A 106 -35.06 79.11 0.85
CA ILE A 106 -35.98 79.61 -0.20
C ILE A 106 -36.44 81.06 0.07
N ARG A 107 -36.43 81.50 1.34
CA ARG A 107 -36.77 82.89 1.73
C ARG A 107 -35.65 83.90 1.44
N GLU A 108 -34.43 83.45 1.17
CA GLU A 108 -33.24 84.29 0.95
C GLU A 108 -32.97 84.56 -0.54
N LEU A 109 -33.77 83.93 -1.42
CA LEU A 109 -33.68 84.05 -2.87
C LEU A 109 -34.63 85.13 -3.37
N GLU A 110 -34.09 86.13 -4.07
CA GLU A 110 -34.86 87.19 -4.72
C GLU A 110 -34.76 87.06 -6.26
N PRO A 111 -35.86 87.31 -7.00
CA PRO A 111 -35.84 87.25 -8.46
C PRO A 111 -35.00 88.40 -9.03
N LEU A 112 -34.13 88.07 -9.98
CA LEU A 112 -33.31 89.05 -10.69
C LEU A 112 -34.18 89.82 -11.70
N PRO A 113 -34.23 91.16 -11.63
CA PRO A 113 -35.08 91.96 -12.51
C PRO A 113 -34.51 92.19 -13.92
N VAL A 114 -33.29 91.70 -14.21
CA VAL A 114 -32.57 91.89 -15.48
C VAL A 114 -32.13 90.53 -16.03
N ALA A 115 -32.16 90.36 -17.36
CA ALA A 115 -31.71 89.14 -18.01
C ALA A 115 -30.19 88.93 -17.84
N LEU A 116 -29.76 87.67 -17.70
CA LEU A 116 -28.35 87.31 -17.47
C LEU A 116 -27.37 87.84 -18.52
N THR A 117 -27.83 88.09 -19.74
CA THR A 117 -27.03 88.57 -20.87
C THR A 117 -26.55 90.01 -20.72
N ASP A 118 -27.25 90.83 -19.93
CA ASP A 118 -26.97 92.27 -19.81
C ASP A 118 -26.05 92.59 -18.61
N LEU A 119 -25.65 91.57 -17.83
CA LEU A 119 -24.75 91.71 -16.69
C LEU A 119 -23.30 91.48 -17.13
N THR A 120 -22.51 92.56 -17.20
CA THR A 120 -21.14 92.49 -17.74
C THR A 120 -20.08 92.07 -16.74
N ASN A 121 -20.37 92.05 -15.42
CA ASN A 121 -19.44 91.57 -14.39
C ASN A 121 -20.20 91.07 -13.14
N LEU A 122 -20.31 89.75 -12.98
CA LEU A 122 -20.80 89.12 -11.76
C LEU A 122 -19.63 88.82 -10.80
N PRO A 123 -19.79 89.01 -9.47
CA PRO A 123 -18.77 88.62 -8.50
C PRO A 123 -18.44 87.12 -8.60
N LEU A 124 -17.17 86.78 -8.41
CA LEU A 124 -16.71 85.39 -8.32
C LEU A 124 -17.50 84.65 -7.24
N ASN A 125 -17.91 83.41 -7.52
CA ASN A 125 -18.72 82.53 -6.65
C ASN A 125 -20.20 82.93 -6.48
N THR A 126 -20.81 83.60 -7.46
CA THR A 126 -22.27 83.84 -7.47
C THR A 126 -23.05 82.59 -7.89
N CYS A 127 -24.00 82.15 -7.06
CA CYS A 127 -24.94 81.07 -7.41
C CYS A 127 -26.23 81.64 -8.02
N LEU A 128 -26.61 81.14 -9.19
CA LEU A 128 -27.82 81.53 -9.91
C LEU A 128 -28.78 80.35 -9.94
N PHE A 129 -30.02 80.55 -9.51
CA PHE A 129 -31.04 79.50 -9.49
C PHE A 129 -32.11 79.79 -10.53
N GLU A 130 -32.41 78.83 -11.39
CA GLU A 130 -33.51 78.95 -12.34
C GLU A 130 -34.71 78.15 -11.84
N PHE A 131 -35.80 78.86 -11.55
CA PHE A 131 -37.08 78.23 -11.22
C PHE A 131 -38.15 78.77 -12.16
N SER A 132 -38.83 77.86 -12.86
CA SER A 132 -39.96 78.19 -13.77
C SER A 132 -39.68 79.33 -14.74
N GLY A 133 -38.47 79.41 -15.31
CA GLY A 133 -38.07 80.41 -16.31
C GLY A 133 -37.68 81.79 -15.79
N HIS A 134 -37.57 81.97 -14.47
CA HIS A 134 -37.02 83.19 -13.84
C HIS A 134 -35.74 82.86 -13.06
N THR A 135 -34.76 83.75 -13.13
CA THR A 135 -33.49 83.60 -12.39
C THR A 135 -33.57 84.26 -11.03
N TYR A 136 -33.16 83.54 -10.00
CA TYR A 136 -33.12 83.97 -8.62
C TYR A 136 -31.67 84.03 -8.14
N VAL A 137 -31.37 85.04 -7.32
CA VAL A 137 -30.04 85.25 -6.76
C VAL A 137 -30.16 85.46 -5.26
N HIS A 138 -29.10 85.09 -4.53
CA HIS A 138 -29.00 85.37 -3.10
C HIS A 138 -29.06 86.88 -2.84
N ARG A 139 -29.82 87.28 -1.83
CA ARG A 139 -30.08 88.68 -1.49
C ARG A 139 -28.83 89.56 -1.38
N GLU A 140 -27.74 89.05 -0.81
CA GLU A 140 -26.48 89.81 -0.64
C GLU A 140 -25.84 90.18 -1.99
N VAL A 141 -25.97 89.33 -3.00
CA VAL A 141 -25.45 89.60 -4.34
C VAL A 141 -26.30 90.66 -5.04
N LEU A 142 -27.62 90.67 -4.79
CA LEU A 142 -28.50 91.71 -5.31
C LEU A 142 -28.18 93.09 -4.70
N GLU A 143 -27.91 93.15 -3.40
CA GLU A 143 -27.51 94.39 -2.71
C GLU A 143 -26.17 94.92 -3.26
N LEU A 144 -25.21 94.03 -3.55
CA LEU A 144 -23.89 94.39 -4.09
C LEU A 144 -23.96 94.85 -5.57
N LEU A 145 -24.88 94.28 -6.36
CA LEU A 145 -25.15 94.71 -7.74
C LEU A 145 -25.82 96.10 -7.80
N VAL A 146 -26.62 96.46 -6.80
CA VAL A 146 -27.18 97.81 -6.63
C VAL A 146 -26.09 98.80 -6.22
N GLU A 147 -25.19 98.43 -5.29
CA GLU A 147 -24.09 99.28 -4.82
C GLU A 147 -23.05 99.57 -5.92
N LYS A 148 -22.77 98.58 -6.79
CA LYS A 148 -21.87 98.73 -7.95
C LYS A 148 -22.53 99.45 -9.14
N GLY A 149 -23.79 99.88 -9.02
CA GLY A 149 -24.50 100.67 -10.04
C GLY A 149 -24.96 99.88 -11.26
N VAL A 150 -25.01 98.54 -11.19
CA VAL A 150 -25.41 97.66 -12.31
C VAL A 150 -26.94 97.53 -12.40
N ILE A 151 -27.66 97.71 -11.28
CA ILE A 151 -29.14 97.64 -11.23
C ILE A 151 -29.71 98.91 -10.57
N ALA A 152 -30.76 99.49 -11.16
CA ALA A 152 -31.38 100.72 -10.65
C ALA A 152 -32.13 100.49 -9.30
N PRO A 153 -31.97 101.39 -8.30
CA PRO A 153 -32.45 101.19 -6.92
C PRO A 153 -33.99 101.18 -6.75
N LYS A 154 -34.76 101.42 -7.82
CA LYS A 154 -36.24 101.46 -7.78
C LYS A 154 -36.91 100.08 -7.77
N HIS A 155 -36.16 98.99 -7.98
CA HIS A 155 -36.70 97.63 -8.09
C HIS A 155 -36.62 96.80 -6.82
N SER A 156 -35.93 97.29 -5.77
CA SER A 156 -35.84 96.60 -4.48
C SER A 156 -36.89 97.14 -3.50
N ARG A 157 -38.13 96.64 -3.60
CA ARG A 157 -39.10 96.42 -2.49
C ARG A 157 -40.54 96.15 -2.99
N ARG A 158 -41.09 94.97 -2.66
CA ARG A 158 -42.50 94.85 -2.24
C ARG A 158 -42.57 94.11 -0.91
N LYS A 159 -42.97 94.85 0.14
CA LYS A 159 -43.45 94.27 1.40
C LYS A 159 -44.91 93.84 1.21
N GLY A 160 -45.23 92.58 1.48
CA GLY A 160 -46.58 92.06 1.77
C GLY A 160 -47.57 91.97 0.59
N SER A 161 -47.87 90.75 0.13
CA SER A 161 -48.98 90.48 -0.79
C SER A 161 -50.18 89.89 -0.03
N ALA A 162 -51.18 90.74 0.26
CA ALA A 162 -52.53 90.29 0.58
C ALA A 162 -53.30 90.06 -0.74
N ILE A 163 -53.94 88.90 -0.88
CA ILE A 163 -54.69 88.49 -2.08
C ILE A 163 -56.04 89.24 -2.12
N PRO A 164 -56.45 89.86 -3.24
CA PRO A 164 -57.73 90.59 -3.34
C PRO A 164 -58.95 89.65 -3.51
N LEU A 165 -59.99 89.87 -2.70
CA LEU A 165 -61.16 88.99 -2.48
C LEU A 165 -62.31 89.06 -3.51
N LYS A 166 -62.12 89.50 -4.76
CA LYS A 166 -63.29 89.90 -5.59
C LYS A 166 -64.11 88.80 -6.30
N ASP A 167 -63.63 87.55 -6.42
CA ASP A 167 -64.33 86.55 -7.26
C ASP A 167 -64.58 85.18 -6.58
N TYR A 168 -64.94 85.15 -5.30
CA TYR A 168 -65.33 83.90 -4.62
C TYR A 168 -66.84 83.77 -4.46
N SER A 169 -67.44 82.82 -5.20
CA SER A 169 -68.77 82.30 -4.90
C SER A 169 -68.67 81.35 -3.70
N LEU A 170 -69.31 81.71 -2.59
CA LEU A 170 -69.23 81.00 -1.31
C LEU A 170 -69.60 79.50 -1.44
N HIS A 171 -70.52 79.16 -2.35
CA HIS A 171 -70.98 77.78 -2.58
C HIS A 171 -69.86 76.89 -3.16
N LYS A 172 -69.11 77.37 -4.16
CA LYS A 172 -67.95 76.65 -4.72
C LYS A 172 -66.82 76.47 -3.71
N GLY A 173 -66.67 77.41 -2.78
CA GLY A 173 -65.72 77.30 -1.68
C GLY A 173 -66.12 76.21 -0.68
N VAL A 174 -67.42 76.08 -0.39
CA VAL A 174 -67.96 75.04 0.51
C VAL A 174 -67.83 73.65 -0.13
N ASP A 175 -68.18 73.49 -1.41
CA ASP A 175 -68.06 72.21 -2.12
C ASP A 175 -66.58 71.75 -2.19
N ALA A 176 -65.66 72.67 -2.46
CA ALA A 176 -64.23 72.38 -2.44
C ALA A 176 -63.73 71.99 -1.05
N LEU A 177 -64.23 72.63 0.01
CA LEU A 177 -63.90 72.28 1.40
C LEU A 177 -64.48 70.91 1.80
N GLU A 178 -65.69 70.57 1.35
CA GLU A 178 -66.29 69.25 1.58
C GLU A 178 -65.51 68.14 0.85
N HIS A 179 -65.08 68.39 -0.38
CA HIS A 179 -64.17 67.49 -1.10
C HIS A 179 -62.80 67.34 -0.42
N ILE A 180 -62.24 68.42 0.12
CA ILE A 180 -60.98 68.36 0.88
C ILE A 180 -61.17 67.57 2.19
N LEU A 181 -62.30 67.74 2.88
CA LEU A 181 -62.59 67.00 4.11
C LEU A 181 -62.78 65.51 3.85
N THR A 182 -63.55 65.13 2.83
CA THR A 182 -63.79 63.72 2.46
C THR A 182 -62.52 63.03 1.96
N THR A 183 -61.70 63.71 1.15
CA THR A 183 -60.39 63.18 0.73
C THR A 183 -59.43 63.05 1.90
N LYS A 184 -59.42 64.00 2.83
CA LYS A 184 -58.62 63.91 4.06
C LYS A 184 -59.05 62.73 4.93
N GLN A 185 -60.36 62.51 5.10
CA GLN A 185 -60.90 61.33 5.80
C GLN A 185 -60.47 60.02 5.12
N LYS A 186 -60.59 59.94 3.79
CA LYS A 186 -60.16 58.76 3.02
C LYS A 186 -58.64 58.52 3.12
N ILE A 187 -57.84 59.58 3.13
CA ILE A 187 -56.39 59.49 3.37
C ILE A 187 -56.14 58.94 4.77
N THR A 188 -56.84 59.43 5.80
CA THR A 188 -56.65 58.92 7.18
C THR A 188 -57.03 57.44 7.30
N GLU A 189 -58.13 57.01 6.68
CA GLU A 189 -58.53 55.60 6.65
C GLU A 189 -57.52 54.72 5.91
N LEU A 190 -57.03 55.16 4.75
CA LEU A 190 -55.99 54.45 3.99
C LEU A 190 -54.66 54.40 4.75
N THR A 191 -54.30 55.44 5.49
CA THR A 191 -53.09 55.42 6.32
C THR A 191 -53.21 54.43 7.49
N ALA A 192 -54.39 54.34 8.11
CA ALA A 192 -54.66 53.36 9.16
C ALA A 192 -54.66 51.92 8.61
N ALA A 193 -55.30 51.69 7.45
CA ALA A 193 -55.30 50.39 6.78
C ALA A 193 -53.88 49.97 6.33
N ASN A 194 -53.08 50.91 5.80
CA ASN A 194 -51.69 50.65 5.45
C ASN A 194 -50.81 50.37 6.68
N ALA A 195 -51.07 51.03 7.81
CA ALA A 195 -50.37 50.73 9.07
C ALA A 195 -50.70 49.30 9.56
N ALA A 196 -51.97 48.91 9.52
CA ALA A 196 -52.39 47.55 9.86
C ALA A 196 -51.79 46.49 8.92
N LEU A 197 -51.76 46.76 7.61
CA LEU A 197 -51.16 45.86 6.62
C LEU A 197 -49.63 45.74 6.81
N LYS A 198 -48.94 46.85 7.10
CA LYS A 198 -47.50 46.84 7.44
C LYS A 198 -47.22 45.97 8.66
N GLU A 199 -48.06 46.05 9.70
CA GLU A 199 -47.90 45.24 10.90
C GLU A 199 -48.16 43.75 10.63
N GLN A 200 -49.17 43.42 9.82
CA GLN A 200 -49.40 42.05 9.38
C GLN A 200 -48.22 41.49 8.54
N ILE A 201 -47.66 42.29 7.64
CA ILE A 201 -46.47 41.91 6.85
C ILE A 201 -45.28 41.68 7.77
N ARG A 202 -45.05 42.58 8.75
CA ARG A 202 -43.96 42.46 9.73
C ARG A 202 -44.09 41.17 10.54
N ASN A 203 -45.30 40.85 11.01
CA ASN A 203 -45.57 39.61 11.73
C ASN A 203 -45.34 38.38 10.86
N LYS A 204 -45.80 38.37 9.60
CA LYS A 204 -45.53 37.25 8.67
C LYS A 204 -44.04 37.09 8.36
N LEU A 205 -43.30 38.19 8.22
CA LEU A 205 -41.85 38.18 7.99
C LEU A 205 -41.09 37.61 9.19
N LEU A 206 -41.47 37.98 10.42
CA LEU A 206 -40.88 37.42 11.65
C LEU A 206 -41.07 35.89 11.71
N HIS A 207 -42.28 35.40 11.43
CA HIS A 207 -42.55 33.96 11.40
C HIS A 207 -41.79 33.26 10.26
N SER A 208 -41.69 33.88 9.09
CA SER A 208 -40.89 33.37 7.97
C SER A 208 -39.40 33.31 8.31
N GLN A 209 -38.85 34.35 8.94
CA GLN A 209 -37.44 34.40 9.37
C GLN A 209 -37.12 33.29 10.38
N GLN A 210 -38.00 33.05 11.36
CA GLN A 210 -37.84 31.95 12.32
C GLN A 210 -37.87 30.57 11.63
N ARG A 211 -38.71 30.39 10.61
CA ARG A 211 -38.72 29.14 9.83
C ARG A 211 -37.43 28.94 9.05
N ILE A 212 -36.95 29.97 8.36
CA ILE A 212 -35.67 29.94 7.62
C ILE A 212 -34.51 29.63 8.56
N ALA A 213 -34.48 30.23 9.76
CA ALA A 213 -33.44 29.96 10.75
C ALA A 213 -33.45 28.49 11.22
N ARG A 214 -34.64 27.91 11.47
CA ARG A 214 -34.76 26.49 11.83
C ARG A 214 -34.35 25.56 10.69
N GLU A 215 -34.73 25.88 9.46
CA GLU A 215 -34.32 25.10 8.29
C GLU A 215 -32.80 25.17 8.08
N HIS A 216 -32.19 26.35 8.24
CA HIS A 216 -30.73 26.51 8.17
C HIS A 216 -30.00 25.76 9.28
N GLN A 217 -30.54 25.73 10.51
CA GLN A 217 -29.99 24.90 11.58
C GLN A 217 -30.07 23.41 11.25
N ARG A 218 -31.19 22.96 10.64
CA ARG A 218 -31.37 21.56 10.25
C ARG A 218 -30.37 21.15 9.17
N THR A 219 -30.17 21.97 8.14
CA THR A 219 -29.19 21.67 7.07
C THR A 219 -27.76 21.63 7.61
N MET A 220 -27.39 22.52 8.53
CA MET A 220 -26.07 22.49 9.19
C MET A 220 -25.86 21.22 10.02
N LEU A 221 -26.89 20.74 10.71
CA LEU A 221 -26.83 19.47 11.44
C LEU A 221 -26.72 18.27 10.50
N GLU A 222 -27.50 18.26 9.41
CA GLU A 222 -27.44 17.22 8.37
C GLU A 222 -26.03 17.13 7.75
N GLU A 223 -25.41 18.26 7.41
CA GLU A 223 -24.03 18.31 6.91
C GLU A 223 -23.01 17.80 7.94
N ARG A 224 -23.17 18.17 9.23
CA ARG A 224 -22.29 17.63 10.29
C ARG A 224 -22.40 16.12 10.43
N VAL A 225 -23.63 15.57 10.36
CA VAL A 225 -23.86 14.12 10.41
C VAL A 225 -23.25 13.44 9.17
N ARG A 226 -23.38 14.04 7.99
CA ARG A 226 -22.76 13.54 6.76
C ARG A 226 -21.24 13.43 6.88
N LEU A 227 -20.58 14.49 7.36
CA LEU A 227 -19.14 14.51 7.58
C LEU A 227 -18.69 13.51 8.66
N ALA A 228 -19.48 13.33 9.73
CA ALA A 228 -19.21 12.31 10.74
C ALA A 228 -19.30 10.90 10.16
N ARG A 229 -20.34 10.60 9.36
CA ARG A 229 -20.50 9.31 8.69
C ARG A 229 -19.36 9.03 7.71
N ALA A 230 -18.95 10.02 6.93
CA ALA A 230 -17.80 9.90 6.03
C ALA A 230 -16.51 9.56 6.80
N ARG A 231 -16.24 10.24 7.93
CA ARG A 231 -15.08 9.94 8.79
C ARG A 231 -15.14 8.53 9.38
N VAL A 232 -16.32 8.06 9.78
CA VAL A 232 -16.50 6.69 10.29
C VAL A 232 -16.27 5.67 9.17
N ALA A 233 -16.76 5.91 7.96
CA ALA A 233 -16.56 5.03 6.81
C ALA A 233 -15.07 4.88 6.47
N VAL A 234 -14.33 5.99 6.40
CA VAL A 234 -12.88 5.97 6.19
C VAL A 234 -12.18 5.19 7.29
N LYS A 235 -12.49 5.47 8.57
CA LYS A 235 -11.89 4.72 9.69
C LYS A 235 -12.20 3.23 9.63
N ARG A 236 -13.45 2.84 9.31
CA ARG A 236 -13.82 1.43 9.14
C ARG A 236 -13.02 0.78 8.03
N HIS A 237 -12.95 1.39 6.85
CA HIS A 237 -12.15 0.87 5.75
C HIS A 237 -10.67 0.73 6.12
N THR A 238 -10.09 1.71 6.84
CA THR A 238 -8.70 1.59 7.29
C THR A 238 -8.49 0.44 8.28
N MET A 239 -9.46 0.20 9.19
CA MET A 239 -9.42 -0.91 10.13
C MET A 239 -9.59 -2.26 9.43
N GLU A 240 -10.48 -2.35 8.45
CA GLU A 240 -10.65 -3.56 7.63
C GLU A 240 -9.38 -3.89 6.84
N ARG A 241 -8.75 -2.88 6.23
CA ARG A 241 -7.46 -3.05 5.55
C ARG A 241 -6.38 -3.55 6.50
N LEU A 242 -6.28 -2.96 7.70
CA LEU A 242 -5.30 -3.38 8.71
C LEU A 242 -5.56 -4.81 9.21
N ARG A 243 -6.83 -5.20 9.39
CA ARG A 243 -7.19 -6.58 9.74
C ARG A 243 -6.78 -7.58 8.66
N ALA A 244 -7.04 -7.25 7.39
CA ALA A 244 -6.64 -8.11 6.28
C ALA A 244 -5.12 -8.32 6.23
N VAL A 245 -4.33 -7.26 6.44
CA VAL A 245 -2.86 -7.36 6.51
C VAL A 245 -2.42 -8.24 7.67
N MET A 246 -2.98 -8.05 8.88
CA MET A 246 -2.60 -8.89 10.02
C MET A 246 -2.98 -10.37 9.84
N GLU A 247 -4.10 -10.66 9.18
CA GLU A 247 -4.47 -12.05 8.85
C GLU A 247 -3.49 -12.68 7.86
N ASP A 248 -3.05 -11.92 6.86
CA ASP A 248 -2.07 -12.38 5.88
C ASP A 248 -0.70 -12.61 6.52
N GLU A 249 -0.21 -11.65 7.31
CA GLU A 249 1.02 -11.82 8.10
C GLU A 249 0.95 -13.06 9.00
N ARG A 250 -0.17 -13.26 9.71
CA ARG A 250 -0.35 -14.46 10.54
C ARG A 250 -0.27 -15.76 9.73
N ARG A 251 -0.87 -15.80 8.54
CA ARG A 251 -0.79 -16.98 7.66
C ARG A 251 0.65 -17.24 7.21
N THR A 252 1.38 -16.20 6.82
CA THR A 252 2.79 -16.33 6.42
C THR A 252 3.67 -16.82 7.57
N PHE A 253 3.50 -16.28 8.79
CA PHE A 253 4.21 -16.76 9.97
C PHE A 253 3.88 -18.22 10.31
N GLU A 254 2.59 -18.60 10.23
CA GLU A 254 2.18 -20.00 10.43
C GLU A 254 2.87 -20.91 9.41
N THR A 255 2.89 -20.57 8.12
CA THR A 255 3.58 -21.39 7.10
C THR A 255 5.09 -21.42 7.30
N ASP A 256 5.72 -20.30 7.62
CA ASP A 256 7.18 -20.18 7.80
C ASP A 256 7.68 -21.04 8.97
N ILE A 257 6.91 -21.10 10.06
CA ILE A 257 7.22 -21.97 11.20
C ILE A 257 7.22 -23.44 10.78
N HIS A 258 6.28 -23.88 9.94
CA HIS A 258 6.22 -25.26 9.45
C HIS A 258 7.37 -25.55 8.50
N ILE A 259 7.71 -24.61 7.61
CA ILE A 259 8.84 -24.74 6.68
C ILE A 259 10.16 -24.87 7.44
N ALA A 260 10.41 -24.01 8.43
CA ALA A 260 11.62 -24.08 9.25
C ALA A 260 11.74 -25.41 10.01
N LYS A 261 10.63 -25.89 10.60
CA LYS A 261 10.59 -27.21 11.27
C LYS A 261 10.85 -28.36 10.30
N ALA A 262 10.27 -28.33 9.10
CA ALA A 262 10.49 -29.33 8.07
C ALA A 262 11.95 -29.33 7.58
N LEU A 263 12.56 -28.15 7.41
CA LEU A 263 13.97 -28.00 7.03
C LEU A 263 14.90 -28.59 8.11
N VAL A 264 14.66 -28.30 9.39
CA VAL A 264 15.45 -28.87 10.49
C VAL A 264 15.30 -30.39 10.54
N SER A 265 14.08 -30.91 10.39
CA SER A 265 13.80 -32.35 10.38
C SER A 265 14.51 -33.07 9.22
N THR A 266 14.43 -32.50 8.00
CA THR A 266 15.12 -33.05 6.82
C THR A 266 16.64 -33.00 6.96
N MET A 267 17.18 -31.93 7.55
CA MET A 267 18.61 -31.83 7.86
C MET A 267 19.03 -32.90 8.88
N GLN A 268 18.28 -33.10 9.96
CA GLN A 268 18.54 -34.15 10.94
C GLN A 268 18.49 -35.56 10.32
N MET A 269 17.50 -35.83 9.46
CA MET A 269 17.39 -37.11 8.76
C MET A 269 18.57 -37.34 7.81
N THR A 270 19.02 -36.29 7.11
CA THR A 270 20.19 -36.35 6.23
C THR A 270 21.47 -36.63 7.02
N MET A 271 21.63 -36.02 8.20
CA MET A 271 22.78 -36.28 9.08
C MET A 271 22.78 -37.73 9.59
N ARG A 272 21.63 -38.24 10.07
CA ARG A 272 21.49 -39.64 10.48
C ARG A 272 21.82 -40.61 9.35
N TYR A 273 21.33 -40.34 8.14
CA TYR A 273 21.64 -41.16 6.98
C TYR A 273 23.15 -41.19 6.67
N LYS A 274 23.82 -40.05 6.76
CA LYS A 274 25.29 -39.98 6.57
C LYS A 274 26.03 -40.79 7.63
N GLU A 275 25.63 -40.67 8.89
CA GLU A 275 26.21 -41.43 10.01
C GLU A 275 26.00 -42.95 9.83
N GLU A 276 24.78 -43.38 9.50
CA GLU A 276 24.47 -44.79 9.25
C GLU A 276 25.27 -45.34 8.06
N ARG A 277 25.36 -44.58 6.97
CA ARG A 277 26.17 -44.95 5.80
C ARG A 277 27.64 -45.09 6.17
N GLN A 278 28.17 -44.17 6.97
CA GLN A 278 29.55 -44.23 7.44
C GLN A 278 29.78 -45.47 8.33
N ASN A 279 28.87 -45.74 9.27
CA ASN A 279 28.91 -46.93 10.12
C ASN A 279 28.89 -48.24 9.31
N ILE A 280 28.12 -48.29 8.21
CA ILE A 280 28.09 -49.45 7.31
C ILE A 280 29.44 -49.64 6.61
N LEU A 281 30.04 -48.55 6.12
CA LEU A 281 31.35 -48.60 5.47
C LEU A 281 32.45 -49.07 6.43
N GLU A 282 32.45 -48.57 7.67
CA GLU A 282 33.40 -48.97 8.70
C GLU A 282 33.31 -50.46 9.01
N ARG A 283 32.10 -50.99 9.23
CA ARG A 283 31.88 -52.43 9.45
C ARG A 283 32.33 -53.27 8.26
N ARG A 284 32.06 -52.82 7.02
CA ARG A 284 32.53 -53.51 5.81
C ARG A 284 34.06 -53.56 5.76
N CYS A 285 34.73 -52.46 6.06
CA CYS A 285 36.19 -52.40 6.14
C CYS A 285 36.74 -53.34 7.23
N GLU A 286 36.08 -53.45 8.38
CA GLU A 286 36.46 -54.38 9.44
C GLU A 286 36.32 -55.84 9.00
N VAL A 287 35.20 -56.19 8.36
CA VAL A 287 34.98 -57.54 7.82
C VAL A 287 36.03 -57.89 6.76
N LEU A 288 36.33 -56.98 5.83
CA LEU A 288 37.38 -57.19 4.83
C LEU A 288 38.75 -57.36 5.46
N ARG A 289 39.08 -56.54 6.48
CA ARG A 289 40.34 -56.65 7.22
C ARG A 289 40.43 -57.99 7.96
N ALA A 290 39.35 -58.44 8.58
CA ALA A 290 39.30 -59.73 9.24
C ALA A 290 39.44 -60.90 8.24
N ALA A 291 38.74 -60.83 7.11
CA ALA A 291 38.83 -61.82 6.03
C ALA A 291 40.26 -61.91 5.49
N HIS A 292 40.91 -60.77 5.24
CA HIS A 292 42.31 -60.74 4.79
C HIS A 292 43.27 -61.35 5.82
N LYS A 293 43.09 -61.03 7.12
CA LYS A 293 43.89 -61.65 8.20
C LYS A 293 43.69 -63.17 8.26
N ILE A 294 42.46 -63.65 8.08
CA ILE A 294 42.16 -65.09 8.04
C ILE A 294 42.89 -65.73 6.85
N ARG A 295 42.77 -65.16 5.64
CA ARG A 295 43.42 -65.68 4.44
C ARG A 295 44.93 -65.71 4.55
N SER A 296 45.53 -64.62 5.05
CA SER A 296 46.98 -64.56 5.32
C SER A 296 47.42 -65.66 6.29
N ARG A 297 46.64 -65.89 7.36
CA ARG A 297 46.93 -66.97 8.32
C ARG A 297 46.74 -68.36 7.70
N GLN A 298 45.73 -68.55 6.86
CA GLN A 298 45.53 -69.81 6.13
C GLN A 298 46.72 -70.11 5.22
N ALA A 299 47.19 -69.13 4.44
CA ALA A 299 48.36 -69.27 3.58
C ALA A 299 49.62 -69.63 4.38
N MET A 300 49.84 -68.98 5.53
CA MET A 300 50.95 -69.30 6.42
C MET A 300 50.87 -70.74 6.96
N LEU A 301 49.69 -71.20 7.38
CA LEU A 301 49.49 -72.57 7.85
C LEU A 301 49.72 -73.61 6.74
N VAL A 302 49.28 -73.32 5.51
CA VAL A 302 49.52 -74.19 4.35
C VAL A 302 51.01 -74.27 4.03
N GLN A 303 51.72 -73.14 4.06
CA GLN A 303 53.18 -73.11 3.88
C GLN A 303 53.90 -73.94 4.96
N GLN A 304 53.51 -73.79 6.23
CA GLN A 304 54.05 -74.59 7.33
C GLN A 304 53.74 -76.08 7.15
N LEU A 305 52.56 -76.43 6.65
CA LEU A 305 52.19 -77.81 6.40
C LEU A 305 53.08 -78.48 5.33
N GLY A 306 53.53 -77.72 4.32
CA GLY A 306 54.53 -78.17 3.34
C GLY A 306 55.88 -78.53 3.97
N THR A 307 56.28 -77.87 5.07
CA THR A 307 57.48 -78.24 5.83
C THR A 307 57.30 -79.52 6.65
N VAL A 308 56.07 -79.82 7.10
CA VAL A 308 55.75 -81.04 7.86
C VAL A 308 55.63 -82.24 6.93
N TYR A 309 55.10 -82.05 5.72
CA TYR A 309 54.95 -83.10 4.71
C TYR A 309 55.73 -82.73 3.44
N PRO A 310 57.08 -82.78 3.47
CA PRO A 310 57.88 -82.55 2.27
C PRO A 310 57.52 -83.58 1.20
N ILE A 311 57.23 -83.07 0.00
CA ILE A 311 56.97 -83.85 -1.21
C ILE A 311 58.10 -83.53 -2.18
N ASP A 312 59.03 -84.48 -2.33
CA ASP A 312 60.21 -84.30 -3.16
C ASP A 312 60.11 -85.14 -4.43
N TYR A 313 60.55 -84.58 -5.55
CA TYR A 313 60.65 -85.30 -6.83
C TYR A 313 61.97 -86.06 -6.90
N VAL A 314 61.90 -87.38 -7.03
CA VAL A 314 63.07 -88.26 -6.99
C VAL A 314 63.64 -88.53 -8.40
N GLY A 315 62.85 -88.30 -9.45
CA GLY A 315 63.20 -88.58 -10.85
C GLY A 315 62.27 -89.62 -11.48
N ALA A 316 62.29 -89.74 -12.82
CA ALA A 316 61.56 -90.75 -13.59
C ALA A 316 60.02 -90.83 -13.33
N GLY A 317 59.41 -89.76 -12.83
CA GLY A 317 57.97 -89.72 -12.53
C GLY A 317 57.61 -90.28 -11.13
N GLU A 318 58.61 -90.53 -10.29
CA GLU A 318 58.44 -90.93 -8.89
C GLU A 318 58.49 -89.73 -7.95
N TYR A 319 57.62 -89.76 -6.94
CA TYR A 319 57.55 -88.77 -5.89
C TYR A 319 57.82 -89.42 -4.54
N SER A 320 58.36 -88.67 -3.59
CA SER A 320 58.49 -89.13 -2.22
C SER A 320 57.79 -88.20 -1.25
N ILE A 321 57.13 -88.75 -0.24
CA ILE A 321 56.53 -88.00 0.86
C ILE A 321 57.21 -88.38 2.17
N ARG A 322 57.79 -87.41 2.89
CA ARG A 322 58.56 -87.64 4.12
C ARG A 322 59.64 -88.74 3.96
N GLY A 323 60.26 -88.83 2.79
CA GLY A 323 61.29 -89.83 2.46
C GLY A 323 60.79 -91.20 2.01
N ILE A 324 59.47 -91.43 1.93
CA ILE A 324 58.89 -92.68 1.39
C ILE A 324 58.60 -92.48 -0.11
N ARG A 325 59.22 -93.30 -0.97
CA ARG A 325 59.00 -93.25 -2.43
C ARG A 325 57.65 -93.87 -2.81
N ILE A 326 56.96 -93.23 -3.75
CA ILE A 326 55.72 -93.68 -4.37
C ILE A 326 55.95 -93.69 -5.88
N ALA A 327 56.12 -94.89 -6.46
CA ALA A 327 56.09 -95.07 -7.90
C ALA A 327 54.68 -95.41 -8.37
N ASN A 328 54.31 -94.95 -9.57
CA ASN A 328 53.00 -95.23 -10.15
C ASN A 328 52.77 -96.74 -10.43
N SER A 329 53.84 -97.52 -10.59
CA SER A 329 53.84 -98.98 -10.75
C SER A 329 53.48 -99.73 -9.46
N ASP A 330 53.84 -99.18 -8.30
CA ASP A 330 53.74 -99.87 -7.01
C ASP A 330 52.32 -99.80 -6.44
N LEU A 331 51.53 -98.84 -6.94
CA LEU A 331 50.09 -98.77 -6.75
C LEU A 331 49.36 -99.99 -7.34
N THR A 332 50.01 -100.82 -8.17
CA THR A 332 49.36 -101.97 -8.82
C THR A 332 50.02 -103.34 -8.53
N GLY A 333 51.28 -103.42 -8.07
CA GLY A 333 51.92 -104.75 -7.90
C GLY A 333 53.26 -104.90 -7.17
N GLY A 334 53.52 -104.15 -6.09
CA GLY A 334 54.74 -104.29 -5.26
C GLY A 334 54.72 -105.46 -4.27
N GLY A 335 55.89 -105.84 -3.72
CA GLY A 335 56.01 -106.90 -2.70
C GLY A 335 55.49 -106.48 -1.32
N ARG A 336 55.38 -107.43 -0.37
CA ARG A 336 54.76 -107.23 0.95
C ARG A 336 55.36 -106.09 1.80
N ALA A 337 56.67 -105.82 1.66
CA ALA A 337 57.34 -104.71 2.35
C ALA A 337 57.01 -103.35 1.71
N ASP A 338 56.81 -103.33 0.40
CA ASP A 338 56.46 -102.12 -0.34
C ASP A 338 54.99 -101.74 -0.10
N GLU A 339 54.09 -102.72 0.09
CA GLU A 339 52.69 -102.47 0.42
C GLU A 339 52.50 -101.68 1.74
N GLU A 340 53.30 -101.95 2.77
CA GLU A 340 53.23 -101.25 4.06
C GLU A 340 53.80 -99.82 3.95
N MET A 341 54.86 -99.63 3.17
CA MET A 341 55.42 -98.32 2.87
C MET A 341 54.43 -97.45 2.07
N ILE A 342 53.79 -98.01 1.05
CA ILE A 342 52.77 -97.33 0.24
C ILE A 342 51.54 -96.97 1.08
N SER A 343 51.09 -97.88 1.94
CA SER A 343 49.97 -97.62 2.85
C SER A 343 50.28 -96.48 3.83
N THR A 344 51.53 -96.41 4.31
CA THR A 344 52.02 -95.32 5.16
C THR A 344 52.10 -94.00 4.41
N ALA A 345 52.60 -94.02 3.17
CA ALA A 345 52.67 -92.85 2.30
C ALA A 345 51.28 -92.29 1.95
N LEU A 346 50.33 -93.16 1.58
CA LEU A 346 48.92 -92.79 1.39
C LEU A 346 48.27 -92.29 2.68
N GLY A 347 48.67 -92.81 3.84
CA GLY A 347 48.29 -92.30 5.14
C GLY A 347 48.76 -90.87 5.40
N TYR A 348 49.99 -90.53 5.02
CA TYR A 348 50.49 -89.15 5.09
C TYR A 348 49.76 -88.23 4.13
N ILE A 349 49.45 -88.69 2.90
CA ILE A 349 48.66 -87.91 1.93
C ILE A 349 47.24 -87.69 2.46
N ALA A 350 46.59 -88.72 3.01
CA ALA A 350 45.26 -88.59 3.60
C ALA A 350 45.24 -87.58 4.75
N HIS A 351 46.24 -87.64 5.64
CA HIS A 351 46.36 -86.67 6.73
C HIS A 351 46.65 -85.26 6.22
N LEU A 352 47.49 -85.11 5.19
CA LEU A 352 47.76 -83.82 4.54
C LEU A 352 46.48 -83.21 3.96
N VAL A 353 45.71 -83.98 3.18
CA VAL A 353 44.42 -83.55 2.59
C VAL A 353 43.40 -83.20 3.67
N PHE A 354 43.34 -84.00 4.75
CA PHE A 354 42.50 -83.69 5.90
C PHE A 354 42.88 -82.35 6.54
N MET A 355 44.17 -82.10 6.80
CA MET A 355 44.63 -80.84 7.40
C MET A 355 44.41 -79.64 6.48
N LEU A 356 44.64 -79.80 5.18
CA LEU A 356 44.33 -78.77 4.17
C LEU A 356 42.84 -78.42 4.18
N SER A 357 41.96 -79.43 4.20
CA SER A 357 40.50 -79.19 4.28
C SER A 357 40.10 -78.39 5.53
N LYS A 358 40.75 -78.66 6.67
CA LYS A 358 40.48 -77.94 7.93
C LYS A 358 40.99 -76.51 7.90
N TYR A 359 42.17 -76.25 7.35
CA TYR A 359 42.74 -74.91 7.27
C TYR A 359 42.01 -74.05 6.26
N LEU A 360 41.69 -74.59 5.08
CA LEU A 360 40.96 -73.88 4.02
C LEU A 360 39.44 -73.83 4.29
N ARG A 361 38.96 -74.54 5.31
CA ARG A 361 37.53 -74.68 5.67
C ARG A 361 36.69 -75.24 4.51
N VAL A 362 37.26 -76.18 3.76
CA VAL A 362 36.58 -76.89 2.67
C VAL A 362 35.96 -78.17 3.21
N ASN A 363 34.66 -78.34 2.98
CA ASN A 363 33.98 -79.61 3.28
C ASN A 363 34.23 -80.59 2.13
N LEU A 364 35.08 -81.58 2.36
CA LEU A 364 35.40 -82.63 1.37
C LEU A 364 34.16 -83.49 1.07
N ARG A 365 34.02 -83.90 -0.19
CA ARG A 365 32.94 -84.79 -0.63
C ARG A 365 33.05 -86.18 -0.03
N TYR A 366 34.26 -86.69 0.13
CA TYR A 366 34.55 -87.92 0.85
C TYR A 366 35.26 -87.58 2.16
N ARG A 367 34.72 -88.09 3.28
CA ARG A 367 35.31 -87.82 4.59
C ARG A 367 36.59 -88.62 4.72
N VAL A 368 37.72 -87.94 4.76
CA VAL A 368 39.02 -88.54 5.04
C VAL A 368 39.17 -88.76 6.54
N VAL A 369 39.43 -90.01 6.95
CA VAL A 369 39.71 -90.38 8.34
C VAL A 369 41.17 -90.84 8.43
N PRO A 370 42.08 -89.96 8.90
CA PRO A 370 43.49 -90.30 8.96
C PRO A 370 43.77 -91.28 10.11
N TYR A 371 44.28 -92.45 9.76
CA TYR A 371 44.70 -93.52 10.69
C TYR A 371 46.11 -94.00 10.34
N SER A 372 46.99 -93.08 9.92
CA SER A 372 48.35 -93.39 9.44
C SER A 372 48.31 -94.47 8.34
N SER A 373 49.05 -95.58 8.48
CA SER A 373 49.06 -96.70 7.53
C SER A 373 47.72 -97.42 7.35
N ARG A 374 46.71 -97.13 8.19
CA ARG A 374 45.35 -97.68 8.09
C ARG A 374 44.27 -96.63 7.78
N SER A 375 44.67 -95.52 7.16
CA SER A 375 43.73 -94.46 6.77
C SER A 375 42.66 -94.96 5.79
N PHE A 376 41.45 -94.41 5.89
CA PHE A 376 40.33 -94.77 5.03
C PHE A 376 39.45 -93.55 4.74
N LEU A 377 38.67 -93.63 3.67
CA LEU A 377 37.65 -92.65 3.29
C LEU A 377 36.25 -93.19 3.55
N LYS A 378 35.30 -92.30 3.82
CA LYS A 378 33.87 -92.60 3.94
C LYS A 378 33.07 -91.73 2.99
N ASP A 379 32.15 -92.33 2.24
CA ASP A 379 31.20 -91.59 1.40
C ASP A 379 29.86 -91.46 2.13
N GLU A 380 29.66 -90.35 2.82
CA GLU A 380 28.45 -90.14 3.65
C GLU A 380 27.15 -90.05 2.84
N ILE A 381 27.23 -89.87 1.53
CA ILE A 381 26.06 -89.62 0.67
C ILE A 381 25.66 -90.88 -0.10
N ASN A 382 26.61 -91.55 -0.79
CA ASN A 382 26.26 -92.70 -1.62
C ASN A 382 26.38 -94.03 -0.86
N ASP A 383 27.20 -94.10 0.20
CA ASP A 383 27.46 -95.34 0.91
C ASP A 383 27.85 -95.08 2.39
N PRO A 384 26.86 -94.76 3.26
CA PRO A 384 27.11 -94.29 4.63
C PRO A 384 27.83 -95.31 5.53
N HIS A 385 27.75 -96.59 5.20
CA HIS A 385 28.41 -97.68 5.92
C HIS A 385 29.66 -98.19 5.19
N GLY A 386 29.94 -97.70 3.98
CA GLY A 386 31.08 -98.08 3.17
C GLY A 386 32.38 -97.47 3.69
N GLU A 387 33.31 -98.33 4.08
CA GLU A 387 34.69 -97.94 4.39
C GLU A 387 35.58 -98.23 3.18
N TYR A 388 36.28 -97.20 2.72
CA TYR A 388 37.17 -97.25 1.56
C TYR A 388 38.63 -97.10 2.03
N PRO A 389 39.32 -98.20 2.36
CA PRO A 389 40.66 -98.15 2.94
C PRO A 389 41.73 -97.82 1.90
N LEU A 390 42.72 -97.02 2.32
CA LEU A 390 43.88 -96.63 1.52
C LEU A 390 45.04 -97.62 1.62
N TYR A 391 44.86 -98.73 2.34
CA TYR A 391 45.84 -99.80 2.46
C TYR A 391 45.39 -101.04 1.70
N LYS A 392 46.35 -101.80 1.16
CA LYS A 392 46.07 -103.03 0.39
C LYS A 392 45.94 -104.28 1.25
N ARG A 393 46.48 -104.26 2.46
CA ARG A 393 46.59 -105.43 3.33
C ARG A 393 45.22 -105.88 3.84
N GLY A 394 44.73 -107.02 3.37
CA GLY A 394 43.49 -107.65 3.84
C GLY A 394 42.20 -106.99 3.32
N VAL A 395 42.30 -106.23 2.23
CA VAL A 395 41.16 -105.53 1.60
C VAL A 395 41.04 -105.99 0.14
N GLU A 396 39.81 -106.10 -0.33
CA GLU A 396 39.46 -106.25 -1.74
C GLU A 396 40.07 -105.12 -2.61
N LYS A 397 40.72 -105.49 -3.73
CA LYS A 397 41.44 -104.57 -4.62
C LYS A 397 40.53 -103.46 -5.17
N ASP A 398 39.30 -103.79 -5.53
CA ASP A 398 38.33 -102.83 -6.10
C ASP A 398 37.99 -101.69 -5.13
N ARG A 399 37.91 -101.98 -3.82
CA ARG A 399 37.66 -100.97 -2.79
C ARG A 399 38.85 -100.05 -2.59
N HIS A 400 40.06 -100.62 -2.61
CA HIS A 400 41.30 -99.85 -2.52
C HIS A 400 41.47 -98.92 -3.73
N GLU A 401 41.25 -99.40 -4.95
CA GLU A 401 41.30 -98.57 -6.15
C GLU A 401 40.24 -97.46 -6.15
N LYS A 402 39.03 -97.77 -5.66
CA LYS A 402 37.96 -96.78 -5.48
C LYS A 402 38.33 -95.72 -4.43
N ALA A 403 39.00 -96.11 -3.34
CA ALA A 403 39.51 -95.19 -2.32
C ALA A 403 40.54 -94.19 -2.91
N ILE A 404 41.47 -94.65 -3.75
CA ILE A 404 42.44 -93.78 -4.44
C ILE A 404 41.72 -92.80 -5.38
N ARG A 405 40.71 -93.26 -6.13
CA ARG A 405 39.91 -92.38 -6.99
C ARG A 405 39.16 -91.31 -6.20
N PHE A 406 38.65 -91.64 -5.01
CA PHE A 406 37.98 -90.69 -4.13
C PHE A 406 38.95 -89.66 -3.56
N LEU A 407 40.11 -90.10 -3.09
CA LEU A 407 41.16 -89.20 -2.61
C LEU A 407 41.62 -88.22 -3.69
N ARG A 408 41.75 -88.68 -4.95
CA ARG A 408 42.05 -87.80 -6.09
C ARG A 408 40.98 -86.72 -6.28
N LYS A 409 39.70 -87.09 -6.21
CA LYS A 409 38.58 -86.13 -6.32
C LYS A 409 38.57 -85.11 -5.19
N ASP A 410 38.90 -85.52 -3.97
CA ASP A 410 39.01 -84.59 -2.84
C ASP A 410 40.16 -83.60 -3.04
N VAL A 411 41.31 -84.05 -3.57
CA VAL A 411 42.44 -83.16 -3.92
C VAL A 411 42.05 -82.16 -5.02
N GLU A 412 41.35 -82.62 -6.06
CA GLU A 412 40.81 -81.74 -7.10
C GLU A 412 39.83 -80.69 -6.53
N GLN A 413 38.99 -81.09 -5.58
CA GLN A 413 38.06 -80.20 -4.90
C GLN A 413 38.79 -79.13 -4.09
N VAL A 414 39.80 -79.50 -3.30
CA VAL A 414 40.60 -78.54 -2.51
C VAL A 414 41.28 -77.53 -3.44
N ARG A 415 41.86 -77.99 -4.55
CA ARG A 415 42.49 -77.13 -5.56
C ARG A 415 41.50 -76.15 -6.20
N SER A 416 40.27 -76.60 -6.47
CA SER A 416 39.26 -75.76 -7.12
C SER A 416 38.82 -74.58 -6.24
N VAL A 417 38.77 -74.76 -4.92
CA VAL A 417 38.31 -73.70 -4.00
C VAL A 417 39.31 -72.54 -3.93
N ASP A 418 40.62 -72.80 -4.06
CA ASP A 418 41.62 -71.73 -4.06
C ASP A 418 41.58 -70.91 -5.37
N CYS A 419 41.16 -71.50 -6.50
CA CYS A 419 41.10 -70.80 -7.80
C CYS A 419 39.92 -69.82 -7.94
N ASP A 420 38.80 -70.06 -7.24
CA ASP A 420 37.60 -69.20 -7.34
C ASP A 420 37.69 -67.92 -6.48
N VAL A 421 38.78 -67.72 -5.74
CA VAL A 421 38.90 -66.68 -4.70
C VAL A 421 39.80 -65.50 -5.14
N ASP A 422 40.40 -65.57 -6.32
CA ASP A 422 41.31 -64.56 -6.90
C ASP A 422 40.68 -63.67 -8.00
N VAL A 423 39.34 -63.57 -8.08
CA VAL A 423 38.62 -62.65 -9.01
C VAL A 423 37.99 -61.47 -8.28
#